data_AF-A0A6N8ZB16-F1
#
_entry.id   AF-A0A6N8ZB16-F1
#
_cell.length_a   1.000
_cell.length_b   1.000
_cell.length_c   1.000
_cell.angle_alpha   90.00
_cell.angle_beta   90.00
_cell.angle_gamma   90.00
#
_symmetry.space_group_name_H-M   'P 1'
#
loop_
_entity.id
_entity.type
_entity.pdbx_description
1 polymer ?
#
loop_
_entity_poly.entity_id
_entity_poly.type
_entity_poly.pdbx_seq_one_letter_code
_entity_poly.pdbx_strand_id
1 'polypeptide(L)'
;MIIAPYIKVDVLERVLGVISSDSSVTCVTKWTPHDLASGVSDIQCRDAVIRHGGSFNLHSSLHAKYYRFDDIVLVGSANLSSAAMGWARFQNVEILCAPAADFGAAAFERLVLQNARQISDHEFILWESILETATSDYEHAIAQPFSIDDWRPSTRDPHHLEIVYCGSADQIASFDEQRAVLRDMQAMRIPENVTIEELRLWVSACLLSSPFVTDVMALRGGQEDESSMVLAERYGLSIAEARRGSQTVMNWLIYFGF
;
A
#
# COMPACT_ATOMS: atom_id res chain seq x y z
N MET A 1 18.28 -7.16 -4.39
CA MET A 1 16.91 -6.97 -3.88
C MET A 1 16.82 -5.64 -3.18
N ILE A 2 15.80 -4.84 -3.49
CA ILE A 2 15.58 -3.51 -2.94
C ILE A 2 14.21 -3.54 -2.25
N ILE A 3 14.17 -3.28 -0.94
CA ILE A 3 12.95 -3.29 -0.15
C ILE A 3 12.92 -2.01 0.68
N ALA A 4 11.97 -1.14 0.41
CA ALA A 4 11.69 0.02 1.24
C ALA A 4 10.24 0.46 0.99
N PRO A 5 9.51 0.95 2.01
CA PRO A 5 8.17 1.46 1.80
C PRO A 5 8.16 2.73 0.94
N TYR A 6 9.23 3.52 1.00
CA TYR A 6 9.35 4.76 0.25
C TYR A 6 10.54 4.74 -0.69
N ILE A 7 10.27 4.96 -1.98
CA ILE A 7 11.26 4.91 -3.04
C ILE A 7 11.03 6.07 -4.00
N LYS A 8 12.10 6.84 -4.25
CA LYS A 8 12.14 7.91 -5.24
C LYS A 8 12.86 7.45 -6.51
N VAL A 9 12.32 7.83 -7.67
CA VAL A 9 12.78 7.31 -8.96
C VAL A 9 14.19 7.77 -9.31
N ASP A 10 14.55 9.01 -8.96
CA ASP A 10 15.89 9.59 -9.18
C ASP A 10 16.99 8.77 -8.48
N VAL A 11 16.70 8.34 -7.25
CA VAL A 11 17.61 7.57 -6.41
C VAL A 11 17.69 6.13 -6.90
N LEU A 12 16.55 5.55 -7.25
CA LEU A 12 16.48 4.21 -7.80
C LEU A 12 17.23 4.10 -9.12
N GLU A 13 17.02 5.02 -10.07
CA GLU A 13 17.73 5.04 -11.34
C GLU A 13 19.25 5.18 -11.14
N ARG A 14 19.70 5.96 -10.15
CA ARG A 14 21.12 6.04 -9.81
C ARG A 14 21.68 4.71 -9.30
N VAL A 15 20.91 3.97 -8.51
CA VAL A 15 21.29 2.63 -8.05
C VAL A 15 21.29 1.63 -9.22
N LEU A 16 20.26 1.64 -10.06
CA LEU A 16 20.17 0.76 -11.23
C LEU A 16 21.29 1.05 -12.24
N GLY A 17 21.69 2.31 -12.40
CA GLY A 17 22.76 2.72 -13.32
C GLY A 17 24.16 2.17 -12.99
N VAL A 18 24.36 1.63 -11.78
CA VAL A 18 25.61 0.94 -11.40
C VAL A 18 25.47 -0.58 -11.33
N ILE A 19 24.25 -1.10 -11.49
CA ILE A 19 23.96 -2.53 -11.51
C ILE A 19 24.05 -3.02 -12.97
N SER A 20 24.63 -4.20 -13.19
CA SER A 20 24.67 -4.80 -14.53
C SER A 20 23.25 -5.04 -15.06
N SER A 21 23.05 -4.88 -16.36
CA SER A 21 21.78 -5.23 -17.03
C SER A 21 21.45 -6.73 -16.95
N ASP A 22 22.47 -7.57 -16.70
CA ASP A 22 22.29 -9.02 -16.55
C ASP A 22 21.91 -9.44 -15.11
N SER A 23 21.90 -8.49 -14.17
CA SER A 23 21.56 -8.77 -12.77
C SER A 23 20.04 -8.80 -12.57
N SER A 24 19.55 -9.83 -11.87
CA SER A 24 18.15 -9.88 -11.45
C SER A 24 17.87 -8.83 -10.36
N VAL A 25 17.00 -7.86 -10.67
CA VAL A 25 16.53 -6.86 -9.72
C VAL A 25 15.13 -7.23 -9.26
N THR A 26 14.94 -7.33 -7.94
CA THR A 26 13.62 -7.42 -7.33
C THR A 26 13.43 -6.23 -6.41
N CYS A 27 12.42 -5.42 -6.72
CA CYS A 27 12.00 -4.28 -5.93
C CYS A 27 10.67 -4.61 -5.24
N VAL A 28 10.60 -4.37 -3.93
CA VAL A 28 9.37 -4.49 -3.15
C VAL A 28 9.14 -3.18 -2.41
N THR A 29 7.98 -2.57 -2.63
CA THR A 29 7.60 -1.31 -2.01
C THR A 29 6.17 -1.36 -1.47
N LYS A 30 5.72 -0.26 -0.88
CA LYS A 30 4.34 -0.03 -0.47
C LYS A 30 3.84 1.23 -1.15
N TRP A 31 2.63 1.18 -1.69
CA TRP A 31 1.94 2.38 -2.17
C TRP A 31 0.66 2.57 -1.39
N THR A 32 0.37 3.83 -1.10
CA THR A 32 -0.94 4.32 -0.70
C THR A 32 -1.26 5.57 -1.52
N PRO A 33 -2.54 5.93 -1.73
CA PRO A 33 -2.89 7.17 -2.42
C PRO A 33 -2.16 8.38 -1.85
N HIS A 34 -2.07 8.46 -0.52
CA HIS A 34 -1.42 9.54 0.21
C HIS A 34 0.09 9.60 0.01
N ASP A 35 0.77 8.46 0.08
CA ASP A 35 2.23 8.41 -0.07
C ASP A 35 2.66 8.84 -1.49
N LEU A 36 1.85 8.50 -2.49
CA LEU A 36 2.05 8.91 -3.87
C LEU A 36 1.70 10.38 -4.06
N ALA A 37 0.54 10.83 -3.56
CA ALA A 37 0.08 12.23 -3.65
C ALA A 37 1.05 13.22 -2.99
N SER A 38 1.62 12.84 -1.84
CA SER A 38 2.62 13.65 -1.12
C SER A 38 4.02 13.57 -1.74
N GLY A 39 4.23 12.70 -2.73
CA GLY A 39 5.50 12.53 -3.41
C GLY A 39 6.59 11.91 -2.54
N VAL A 40 6.27 11.20 -1.45
CA VAL A 40 7.26 10.44 -0.69
C VAL A 40 7.69 9.16 -1.41
N SER A 41 6.84 8.66 -2.31
CA SER A 41 7.11 7.56 -3.25
C SER A 41 6.76 7.97 -4.68
N ASP A 42 7.52 7.46 -5.64
CA ASP A 42 7.30 7.72 -7.07
C ASP A 42 6.79 6.45 -7.78
N ILE A 43 5.69 6.55 -8.53
CA ILE A 43 5.16 5.41 -9.29
C ILE A 43 6.10 4.98 -10.42
N GLN A 44 6.89 5.93 -10.95
CA GLN A 44 7.85 5.73 -12.05
C GLN A 44 8.96 4.73 -11.69
N CYS A 45 9.13 4.42 -10.40
CA CYS A 45 10.02 3.37 -9.93
C CYS A 45 9.68 2.00 -10.54
N ARG A 46 8.40 1.73 -10.83
CA ARG A 46 7.98 0.49 -11.50
C ARG A 46 8.65 0.35 -12.86
N ASP A 47 8.50 1.38 -13.70
CA ASP A 47 9.02 1.34 -15.07
C ASP A 47 10.54 1.33 -15.10
N ALA A 48 11.20 2.04 -14.17
CA ALA A 48 12.65 1.98 -14.03
C ALA A 48 13.14 0.54 -13.76
N VAL A 49 12.46 -0.20 -12.88
CA VAL A 49 12.81 -1.59 -12.55
C VAL A 49 12.50 -2.54 -13.71
N ILE A 50 11.34 -2.41 -14.35
CA ILE A 50 10.95 -3.25 -15.48
C ILE A 50 11.88 -3.03 -16.67
N ARG A 51 12.27 -1.78 -16.96
CA ARG A 51 13.23 -1.43 -18.03
C ARG A 51 14.60 -2.07 -17.80
N HIS A 52 14.98 -2.27 -16.53
CA HIS A 52 16.19 -3.00 -16.15
C HIS A 52 16.04 -4.53 -16.19
N GLY A 53 14.87 -5.05 -16.60
CA GLY A 53 14.59 -6.49 -16.59
C GLY A 53 14.26 -7.07 -15.21
N GLY A 54 13.93 -6.21 -14.24
CA GLY A 54 13.58 -6.62 -12.88
C GLY A 54 12.09 -6.89 -12.65
N SER A 55 11.76 -7.25 -11.41
CA SER A 55 10.40 -7.40 -10.91
C SER A 55 10.06 -6.32 -9.88
N PHE A 56 8.85 -5.77 -9.98
CA PHE A 56 8.33 -4.74 -9.08
C PHE A 56 7.09 -5.25 -8.38
N ASN A 57 7.10 -5.23 -7.04
CA ASN A 57 6.06 -5.83 -6.22
C ASN A 57 5.60 -4.85 -5.15
N LEU A 58 4.33 -4.94 -4.79
CA LEU A 58 3.73 -4.20 -3.69
C LEU A 58 3.49 -5.12 -2.50
N HIS A 59 3.76 -4.62 -1.30
CA HIS A 59 3.48 -5.30 -0.04
C HIS A 59 2.82 -4.31 0.92
N SER A 60 1.54 -4.51 1.21
CA SER A 60 0.67 -3.60 1.97
C SER A 60 1.19 -3.32 3.38
N SER A 61 1.70 -4.34 4.08
CA SER A 61 2.27 -4.19 5.44
C SER A 61 3.77 -3.88 5.48
N LEU A 62 4.37 -3.43 4.37
CA LEU A 62 5.83 -3.22 4.34
C LEU A 62 6.23 -1.98 5.13
N HIS A 63 7.18 -2.17 6.04
CA HIS A 63 7.85 -1.08 6.75
C HIS A 63 9.39 -1.21 6.78
N ALA A 64 9.90 -2.40 6.45
CA ALA A 64 11.32 -2.70 6.47
C ALA A 64 12.09 -1.88 5.41
N LYS A 65 13.32 -1.51 5.74
CA LYS A 65 14.31 -1.02 4.77
C LYS A 65 15.46 -2.02 4.72
N TYR A 66 15.56 -2.68 3.58
CA TYR A 66 16.45 -3.81 3.35
C TYR A 66 16.99 -3.72 1.92
N TYR A 67 18.30 -3.80 1.79
CA TYR A 67 19.00 -3.79 0.52
C TYR A 67 19.96 -4.97 0.48
N ARG A 68 19.83 -5.81 -0.55
CA ARG A 68 20.78 -6.89 -0.82
C ARG A 68 21.41 -6.73 -2.19
N PHE A 69 22.73 -6.69 -2.21
CA PHE A 69 23.56 -6.71 -3.41
C PHE A 69 24.46 -7.94 -3.30
N ASP A 70 24.15 -8.98 -4.08
CA ASP A 70 24.78 -10.30 -3.96
C ASP A 70 24.75 -10.82 -2.52
N ASP A 71 25.90 -10.92 -1.87
CA ASP A 71 26.07 -11.39 -0.49
C ASP A 71 26.07 -10.26 0.55
N ILE A 72 26.05 -9.00 0.10
CA ILE A 72 26.04 -7.82 0.99
C ILE A 72 24.59 -7.47 1.30
N VAL A 73 24.23 -7.56 2.58
CA VAL A 73 22.93 -7.15 3.11
C VAL A 73 23.10 -5.90 3.95
N LEU A 74 22.19 -4.94 3.77
CA LEU A 74 22.11 -3.70 4.53
C LEU A 74 20.69 -3.53 5.04
N VAL A 75 20.56 -3.28 6.34
CA VAL A 75 19.28 -3.03 7.01
C VAL A 75 19.36 -1.78 7.87
N GLY A 76 18.24 -1.09 8.06
CA GLY A 76 18.24 0.12 8.87
C GLY A 76 16.99 0.98 8.72
N SER A 77 17.18 2.29 8.88
CA SER A 77 16.11 3.30 8.84
C SER A 77 15.98 3.99 7.47
N ALA A 78 17.03 3.97 6.66
CA ALA A 78 17.08 4.69 5.39
C ALA A 78 16.10 4.14 4.36
N ASN A 79 15.12 4.94 3.95
CA ASN A 79 14.33 4.68 2.73
C ASN A 79 15.15 4.99 1.47
N LEU A 80 14.69 4.55 0.29
CA LEU A 80 15.41 4.82 -0.96
C LEU A 80 15.06 6.22 -1.50
N SER A 81 15.57 7.25 -0.83
CA SER A 81 15.36 8.66 -1.16
C SER A 81 16.66 9.47 -1.09
N SER A 82 16.72 10.61 -1.78
CA SER A 82 17.92 11.46 -1.83
C SER A 82 18.30 12.00 -0.44
N ALA A 83 17.32 12.29 0.42
CA ALA A 83 17.56 12.74 1.79
C ALA A 83 18.18 11.64 2.67
N ALA A 84 17.68 10.41 2.58
CA ALA A 84 18.16 9.27 3.36
C ALA A 84 19.52 8.73 2.86
N MET A 85 19.80 8.86 1.56
CA MET A 85 21.06 8.41 0.95
C MET A 85 22.19 9.46 1.01
N GLY A 86 21.94 10.62 1.63
CA GLY A 86 22.94 11.70 1.73
C GLY A 86 23.22 12.41 0.41
N TRP A 87 22.28 12.38 -0.54
CA TRP A 87 22.40 13.01 -1.86
C TRP A 87 21.64 14.33 -1.98
N ALA A 88 20.82 14.67 -0.98
CA ALA A 88 20.15 15.96 -0.88
C ALA A 88 20.98 16.99 -0.09
N ARG A 89 20.62 18.26 -0.24
CA ARG A 89 21.15 19.38 0.57
C ARG A 89 20.79 19.24 2.05
N PHE A 90 19.57 18.82 2.32
CA PHE A 90 19.08 18.52 3.67
C PHE A 90 18.94 17.02 3.80
N GLN A 91 19.78 16.42 4.64
CA GLN A 91 19.94 14.98 4.75
C GLN A 91 19.31 14.48 6.04
N ASN A 92 18.74 13.28 6.00
CA ASN A 92 18.26 12.62 7.21
C ASN A 92 19.45 12.04 7.98
N VAL A 93 19.32 11.97 9.30
CA VAL A 93 20.23 11.18 10.13
C VAL A 93 19.74 9.74 10.13
N GLU A 94 20.38 8.90 9.31
CA GLU A 94 19.98 7.50 9.11
C GLU A 94 20.99 6.53 9.72
N ILE A 95 20.52 5.33 10.06
CA ILE A 95 21.36 4.19 10.38
C ILE A 95 21.18 3.14 9.29
N LEU A 96 22.29 2.61 8.81
CA LEU A 96 22.33 1.46 7.91
C LEU A 96 23.50 0.57 8.33
N CYS A 97 23.25 -0.72 8.57
CA CYS A 97 24.27 -1.66 8.99
C CYS A 97 24.19 -2.98 8.23
N ALA A 98 25.34 -3.63 8.12
CA ALA A 98 25.37 -5.04 7.78
C ALA A 98 24.90 -5.84 9.01
N PRO A 99 23.88 -6.69 8.88
CA PRO A 99 23.43 -7.48 10.01
C PRO A 99 24.45 -8.59 10.32
N ALA A 100 24.30 -9.24 11.49
CA ALA A 100 25.13 -10.37 11.86
C ALA A 100 24.94 -11.56 10.89
N ALA A 101 25.92 -12.46 10.83
CA ALA A 101 25.93 -13.59 9.90
C ALA A 101 24.72 -14.53 10.04
N ASP A 102 24.05 -14.54 11.20
CA ASP A 102 22.89 -15.38 11.53
C ASP A 102 21.53 -14.69 11.30
N PHE A 103 21.49 -13.48 10.72
CA PHE A 103 20.26 -12.71 10.49
C PHE A 103 19.16 -13.42 9.68
N GLY A 104 19.51 -14.48 8.94
CA GLY A 104 18.52 -15.27 8.22
C GLY A 104 17.88 -14.53 7.04
N ALA A 105 18.68 -13.78 6.28
CA ALA A 105 18.23 -12.99 5.13
C ALA A 105 17.27 -13.75 4.19
N ALA A 106 17.59 -14.99 3.83
CA ALA A 106 16.74 -15.80 2.96
C ALA A 106 15.35 -16.10 3.56
N ALA A 107 15.23 -16.23 4.88
CA ALA A 107 13.93 -16.43 5.53
C ALA A 107 13.09 -15.14 5.50
N PHE A 108 13.73 -14.00 5.77
CA PHE A 108 13.10 -12.69 5.65
C PHE A 108 12.63 -12.40 4.22
N GLU A 109 13.48 -12.64 3.22
CA GLU A 109 13.14 -12.44 1.80
C GLU A 109 11.96 -13.31 1.38
N ARG A 110 11.92 -14.58 1.80
CA ARG A 110 10.76 -15.45 1.56
C ARG A 110 9.50 -14.90 2.20
N LEU A 111 9.57 -14.43 3.45
CA LEU A 111 8.42 -13.86 4.14
C LEU A 111 7.86 -12.64 3.42
N VAL A 112 8.74 -11.73 2.98
CA VAL A 112 8.34 -10.55 2.20
C VAL A 112 7.73 -10.97 0.87
N LEU A 113 8.39 -11.84 0.10
CA LEU A 113 7.90 -12.21 -1.23
C LEU A 113 6.62 -13.04 -1.19
N GLN A 114 6.39 -13.84 -0.14
CA GLN A 114 5.15 -14.60 0.04
C GLN A 114 3.91 -13.71 0.18
N ASN A 115 4.06 -12.50 0.71
CA ASN A 115 2.97 -11.56 0.93
C ASN A 115 3.05 -10.34 -0.02
N ALA A 116 4.04 -10.32 -0.91
CA ALA A 116 4.14 -9.31 -1.95
C ALA A 116 3.37 -9.75 -3.20
N ARG A 117 2.75 -8.79 -3.88
CA ARG A 117 2.06 -9.00 -5.14
C ARG A 117 2.75 -8.25 -6.26
N GLN A 118 2.95 -8.90 -7.40
CA GLN A 118 3.42 -8.21 -8.58
C GLN A 118 2.31 -7.30 -9.11
N ILE A 119 2.64 -6.04 -9.38
CA ILE A 119 1.68 -5.07 -9.92
C ILE A 119 1.40 -5.36 -11.41
N SER A 120 0.13 -5.49 -11.77
CA SER A 120 -0.29 -5.65 -13.17
C SER A 120 -0.30 -4.31 -13.91
N ASP A 121 -0.30 -4.33 -15.25
CA ASP A 121 -0.43 -3.09 -16.05
C ASP A 121 -1.77 -2.39 -15.79
N HIS A 122 -2.86 -3.15 -15.66
CA HIS A 122 -4.18 -2.59 -15.35
C HIS A 122 -4.20 -1.86 -14.00
N GLU A 123 -3.59 -2.47 -12.98
CA GLU A 123 -3.48 -1.83 -11.68
C GLU A 123 -2.55 -0.62 -11.70
N PHE A 124 -1.47 -0.66 -12.49
CA PHE A 124 -0.60 0.50 -12.65
C PHE A 124 -1.32 1.71 -13.23
N ILE A 125 -2.19 1.51 -14.23
CA ILE A 125 -3.02 2.57 -14.80
C ILE A 125 -3.93 3.19 -13.74
N LEU A 126 -4.52 2.38 -12.85
CA LEU A 126 -5.31 2.88 -11.71
C LEU A 126 -4.46 3.80 -10.81
N TRP A 127 -3.23 3.40 -10.49
CA TRP A 127 -2.32 4.22 -9.68
C TRP A 127 -1.89 5.52 -10.38
N GLU A 128 -1.72 5.51 -11.70
CA GLU A 128 -1.48 6.71 -12.50
C GLU A 128 -2.65 7.69 -12.40
N SER A 129 -3.90 7.21 -12.59
CA SER A 129 -5.10 8.06 -12.50
C SER A 129 -5.25 8.71 -11.13
N ILE A 130 -4.89 8.02 -10.05
CA ILE A 130 -4.96 8.57 -8.68
C ILE A 130 -3.99 9.74 -8.50
N LEU A 131 -2.78 9.66 -9.06
CA LEU A 131 -1.83 10.76 -8.97
C LEU A 131 -2.32 12.02 -9.68
N GLU A 132 -2.99 11.85 -10.82
CA GLU A 132 -3.60 12.97 -11.55
C GLU A 132 -4.67 13.66 -10.69
N THR A 133 -5.50 12.90 -9.98
CA THR A 133 -6.52 13.41 -9.06
C THR A 133 -5.94 14.05 -7.80
N ALA A 134 -4.89 13.47 -7.21
CA ALA A 134 -4.43 13.85 -5.87
C ALA A 134 -3.58 15.13 -5.83
N THR A 135 -3.06 15.56 -6.98
CA THR A 135 -2.13 16.69 -7.08
C THR A 135 -2.79 18.06 -6.93
N SER A 136 -4.13 18.16 -6.92
CA SER A 136 -4.84 19.44 -6.83
C SER A 136 -4.92 20.05 -5.43
N ASP A 137 -4.94 19.24 -4.35
CA ASP A 137 -5.28 19.72 -3.00
C ASP A 137 -4.33 19.28 -1.86
N TYR A 138 -3.27 18.49 -2.13
CA TYR A 138 -2.42 17.91 -1.08
C TYR A 138 -1.35 18.83 -0.45
N GLU A 139 -1.20 20.08 -0.92
CA GLU A 139 -0.15 20.99 -0.44
C GLU A 139 -0.27 21.39 1.04
N HIS A 140 -1.42 21.15 1.70
CA HIS A 140 -1.69 21.61 3.07
C HIS A 140 -1.85 20.51 4.15
N ALA A 141 -1.82 19.22 3.80
CA ALA A 141 -2.22 18.15 4.71
C ALA A 141 -1.07 17.38 5.39
N ILE A 142 0.16 17.93 5.46
CA ILE A 142 1.32 17.23 6.03
C ILE A 142 1.50 17.56 7.51
N ALA A 143 0.61 17.03 8.36
CA ALA A 143 0.80 17.09 9.82
C ALA A 143 0.91 15.71 10.47
N GLN A 144 0.37 14.65 9.86
CA GLN A 144 0.43 13.29 10.40
C GLN A 144 0.61 12.25 9.30
N PRO A 145 1.49 11.24 9.49
CA PRO A 145 1.60 10.12 8.58
C PRO A 145 0.24 9.47 8.41
N PHE A 146 -0.14 9.24 7.16
CA PHE A 146 -1.30 8.42 6.84
C PHE A 146 -0.91 6.96 7.01
N SER A 147 -1.75 6.18 7.70
CA SER A 147 -1.62 4.73 7.72
C SER A 147 -2.98 4.11 7.51
N ILE A 148 -3.04 3.25 6.50
CA ILE A 148 -4.20 2.42 6.17
C ILE A 148 -4.08 1.02 6.81
N ASP A 149 -3.02 0.78 7.60
CA ASP A 149 -2.61 -0.56 8.02
C ASP A 149 -3.65 -1.26 8.90
N ASP A 150 -4.34 -0.47 9.74
CA ASP A 150 -5.40 -0.95 10.62
C ASP A 150 -6.80 -0.79 10.03
N TRP A 151 -6.94 -0.11 8.89
CA TRP A 151 -8.25 0.15 8.30
C TRP A 151 -8.84 -1.11 7.68
N ARG A 152 -10.12 -1.30 7.97
CA ARG A 152 -10.97 -2.35 7.44
C ARG A 152 -12.34 -1.73 7.16
N PRO A 153 -12.95 -1.98 6.00
CA PRO A 153 -14.31 -1.56 5.72
C PRO A 153 -15.28 -1.85 6.87
N SER A 154 -15.92 -0.81 7.37
CA SER A 154 -16.91 -0.87 8.44
C SER A 154 -18.34 -0.88 7.90
N THR A 155 -18.64 -0.07 6.88
CA THR A 155 -19.95 -0.08 6.21
C THR A 155 -20.14 -1.36 5.40
N ARG A 156 -21.32 -1.98 5.51
CA ARG A 156 -21.64 -3.22 4.79
C ARG A 156 -22.07 -2.95 3.35
N ASP A 157 -22.53 -1.74 3.09
CA ASP A 157 -22.89 -1.25 1.77
C ASP A 157 -21.93 -0.13 1.33
N PRO A 158 -21.01 -0.41 0.38
CA PRO A 158 -20.08 0.60 -0.14
C PRO A 158 -20.78 1.74 -0.88
N HIS A 159 -22.00 1.56 -1.40
CA HIS A 159 -22.76 2.63 -2.07
C HIS A 159 -23.06 3.80 -1.12
N HIS A 160 -23.13 3.53 0.19
CA HIS A 160 -23.33 4.58 1.18
C HIS A 160 -22.19 5.60 1.25
N LEU A 161 -20.96 5.26 0.81
CA LEU A 161 -19.87 6.23 0.71
C LEU A 161 -20.23 7.40 -0.21
N GLU A 162 -20.80 7.09 -1.38
CA GLU A 162 -21.16 8.09 -2.38
C GLU A 162 -22.32 8.98 -1.90
N ILE A 163 -23.31 8.37 -1.25
CA ILE A 163 -24.44 9.08 -0.64
C ILE A 163 -23.94 10.09 0.40
N VAL A 164 -23.07 9.67 1.33
CA VAL A 164 -22.54 10.54 2.37
C VAL A 164 -21.62 11.60 1.78
N TYR A 165 -20.77 11.23 0.82
CA TYR A 165 -19.88 12.16 0.14
C TYR A 165 -20.65 13.27 -0.61
N CYS A 166 -21.81 12.95 -1.20
CA CYS A 166 -22.71 13.93 -1.82
C CYS A 166 -23.51 14.77 -0.80
N GLY A 167 -23.24 14.67 0.50
CA GLY A 167 -23.93 15.42 1.54
C GLY A 167 -25.35 14.92 1.85
N SER A 168 -25.70 13.69 1.45
CA SER A 168 -27.05 13.12 1.58
C SER A 168 -27.13 12.02 2.65
N ALA A 169 -26.38 12.17 3.75
CA ALA A 169 -26.29 11.16 4.82
C ALA A 169 -27.64 10.82 5.48
N ASP A 170 -28.61 11.74 5.44
CA ASP A 170 -29.98 11.57 5.93
C ASP A 170 -30.79 10.51 5.16
N GLN A 171 -30.35 10.14 3.95
CA GLN A 171 -30.94 9.04 3.18
C GLN A 171 -30.62 7.66 3.76
N ILE A 172 -29.61 7.55 4.63
CA ILE A 172 -29.25 6.30 5.31
C ILE A 172 -30.07 6.19 6.59
N ALA A 173 -31.02 5.26 6.63
CA ALA A 173 -31.94 5.13 7.77
C ALA A 173 -31.26 4.75 9.10
N SER A 174 -30.13 4.03 9.04
CA SER A 174 -29.41 3.55 10.23
C SER A 174 -28.33 4.53 10.67
N PHE A 175 -28.42 5.04 11.90
CA PHE A 175 -27.40 5.89 12.49
C PHE A 175 -26.06 5.16 12.67
N ASP A 176 -26.08 3.87 13.00
CA ASP A 176 -24.86 3.07 13.12
C ASP A 176 -24.16 2.89 11.77
N GLU A 177 -24.95 2.78 10.68
CA GLU A 177 -24.42 2.71 9.33
C GLU A 177 -23.81 4.05 8.88
N GLN A 178 -24.49 5.17 9.14
CA GLN A 178 -23.93 6.50 8.91
C GLN A 178 -22.57 6.68 9.60
N ARG A 179 -22.47 6.24 10.87
CA ARG A 179 -21.21 6.27 11.62
C ARG A 179 -20.14 5.35 11.04
N ALA A 180 -20.52 4.18 10.53
CA ALA A 180 -19.59 3.27 9.88
C ALA A 180 -18.99 3.90 8.61
N VAL A 181 -19.84 4.51 7.78
CA VAL A 181 -19.43 5.21 6.55
C VAL A 181 -18.49 6.38 6.87
N LEU A 182 -18.83 7.22 7.85
CA LEU A 182 -17.99 8.34 8.26
C LEU A 182 -16.61 7.88 8.78
N ARG A 183 -16.57 6.76 9.52
CA ARG A 183 -15.30 6.16 9.96
C ARG A 183 -14.45 5.69 8.79
N ASP A 184 -15.06 5.04 7.81
CA ASP A 184 -14.34 4.58 6.61
C ASP A 184 -13.80 5.77 5.79
N MET A 185 -14.62 6.80 5.56
CA MET A 185 -14.20 8.02 4.87
C MET A 185 -13.06 8.74 5.60
N GLN A 186 -13.16 8.85 6.94
CA GLN A 186 -12.11 9.45 7.76
C GLN A 186 -10.83 8.61 7.73
N ALA A 187 -10.93 7.29 7.81
CA ALA A 187 -9.79 6.39 7.78
C ALA A 187 -9.06 6.44 6.44
N MET A 188 -9.78 6.51 5.32
CA MET A 188 -9.21 6.68 3.98
C MET A 188 -8.74 8.11 3.69
N ARG A 189 -9.15 9.08 4.53
CA ARG A 189 -8.92 10.53 4.35
C ARG A 189 -9.22 10.94 2.90
N ILE A 190 -10.44 10.66 2.48
CA ILE A 190 -10.91 10.95 1.13
C ILE A 190 -10.75 12.46 0.86
N PRO A 191 -10.17 12.88 -0.29
CA PRO A 191 -10.07 14.28 -0.65
C PRO A 191 -11.45 14.93 -0.76
N GLU A 192 -11.55 16.20 -0.40
CA GLU A 192 -12.75 16.99 -0.65
C GLU A 192 -12.80 17.43 -2.12
N ASN A 193 -13.99 17.78 -2.62
CA ASN A 193 -14.19 18.38 -3.94
C ASN A 193 -13.76 17.56 -5.17
N VAL A 194 -13.46 16.27 -5.01
CA VAL A 194 -13.29 15.35 -6.14
C VAL A 194 -14.63 14.85 -6.67
N THR A 195 -14.67 14.45 -7.94
CA THR A 195 -15.82 13.81 -8.57
C THR A 195 -16.08 12.41 -7.98
N ILE A 196 -17.25 11.83 -8.26
CA ILE A 196 -17.57 10.45 -7.83
C ILE A 196 -16.66 9.42 -8.49
N GLU A 197 -16.23 9.66 -9.72
CA GLU A 197 -15.28 8.76 -10.39
C GLU A 197 -13.93 8.75 -9.67
N GLU A 198 -13.40 9.94 -9.36
CA GLU A 198 -12.17 10.12 -8.60
C GLU A 198 -12.26 9.56 -7.18
N LEU A 199 -13.40 9.74 -6.50
CA LEU A 199 -13.71 9.09 -5.22
C LEU A 199 -13.59 7.57 -5.32
N ARG A 200 -14.16 6.96 -6.37
CA ARG A 200 -14.09 5.51 -6.58
C ARG A 200 -12.67 5.04 -6.81
N LEU A 201 -11.88 5.79 -7.59
CA LEU A 201 -10.46 5.48 -7.82
C LEU A 201 -9.67 5.54 -6.49
N TRP A 202 -9.92 6.58 -5.68
CA TRP A 202 -9.29 6.74 -4.37
C TRP A 202 -9.59 5.57 -3.42
N VAL A 203 -10.86 5.19 -3.31
CA VAL A 203 -11.30 4.07 -2.48
C VAL A 203 -10.71 2.76 -2.98
N SER A 204 -10.69 2.55 -4.30
CA SER A 204 -10.11 1.37 -4.93
C SER A 204 -8.63 1.20 -4.58
N ALA A 205 -7.86 2.28 -4.57
CA ALA A 205 -6.48 2.20 -4.13
C ALA A 205 -6.32 2.03 -2.62
N CYS A 206 -7.17 2.64 -1.79
CA CYS A 206 -7.16 2.36 -0.35
C CYS A 206 -7.39 0.87 -0.07
N LEU A 207 -8.32 0.23 -0.80
CA LEU A 207 -8.55 -1.22 -0.74
C LEU A 207 -7.28 -2.00 -1.12
N LEU A 208 -6.64 -1.67 -2.24
CA LEU A 208 -5.42 -2.33 -2.70
C LEU A 208 -4.18 -2.12 -1.81
N SER A 209 -4.21 -1.09 -0.96
CA SER A 209 -3.17 -0.77 0.02
C SER A 209 -3.42 -1.36 1.40
N SER A 210 -4.66 -1.73 1.74
CA SER A 210 -5.00 -2.27 3.05
C SER A 210 -4.47 -3.69 3.24
N PRO A 211 -3.67 -3.97 4.29
CA PRO A 211 -3.23 -5.32 4.63
C PRO A 211 -4.38 -6.32 4.72
N PHE A 212 -5.43 -5.95 5.44
CA PHE A 212 -6.58 -6.82 5.66
C PHE A 212 -7.28 -7.17 4.36
N VAL A 213 -7.47 -6.19 3.47
CA VAL A 213 -8.10 -6.40 2.17
C VAL A 213 -7.22 -7.29 1.29
N THR A 214 -5.91 -7.03 1.22
CA THR A 214 -5.00 -7.87 0.42
C THR A 214 -4.96 -9.31 0.90
N ASP A 215 -5.07 -9.55 2.21
CA ASP A 215 -5.14 -10.90 2.76
C ASP A 215 -6.47 -11.59 2.45
N VAL A 216 -7.59 -10.87 2.52
CA VAL A 216 -8.90 -11.39 2.09
C VAL A 216 -8.85 -11.78 0.61
N MET A 217 -8.24 -10.95 -0.25
CA MET A 217 -8.07 -11.25 -1.67
C MET A 217 -7.19 -12.50 -1.90
N ALA A 218 -6.08 -12.62 -1.17
CA ALA A 218 -5.17 -13.77 -1.29
C ALA A 218 -5.80 -15.10 -0.82
N LEU A 219 -6.72 -15.03 0.14
CA LEU A 219 -7.46 -16.18 0.67
C LEU A 219 -8.75 -16.49 -0.10
N ARG A 220 -9.07 -15.71 -1.15
CA ARG A 220 -10.25 -15.91 -2.00
C ARG A 220 -10.18 -17.29 -2.65
N GLY A 221 -11.26 -18.05 -2.55
CA GLY A 221 -11.36 -19.42 -3.10
C GLY A 221 -10.89 -20.53 -2.16
N GLY A 222 -10.34 -20.20 -0.99
CA GLY A 222 -10.14 -21.15 0.10
C GLY A 222 -11.46 -21.54 0.81
N GLN A 223 -11.39 -22.50 1.74
CA GLN A 223 -12.53 -22.80 2.60
C GLN A 223 -12.80 -21.65 3.56
N GLU A 224 -14.05 -21.20 3.65
CA GLU A 224 -14.44 -19.99 4.39
C GLU A 224 -14.01 -20.03 5.87
N ASP A 225 -14.17 -21.18 6.53
CA ASP A 225 -13.79 -21.36 7.94
C ASP A 225 -12.27 -21.27 8.13
N GLU A 226 -11.48 -21.88 7.24
CA GLU A 226 -10.01 -21.82 7.29
C GLU A 226 -9.51 -20.39 7.04
N SER A 227 -10.03 -19.72 6.02
CA SER A 227 -9.68 -18.31 5.71
C SER A 227 -10.03 -17.39 6.88
N SER A 228 -11.18 -17.60 7.52
CA SER A 228 -11.61 -16.82 8.70
C SER A 228 -10.72 -17.07 9.91
N MET A 229 -10.23 -18.31 10.12
CA MET A 229 -9.27 -18.63 11.17
C MET A 229 -7.93 -17.93 10.95
N VAL A 230 -7.39 -17.96 9.73
CA VAL A 230 -6.12 -17.29 9.38
C VAL A 230 -6.22 -15.79 9.62
N LEU A 231 -7.31 -15.16 9.18
CA LEU A 231 -7.56 -13.73 9.41
C LEU A 231 -7.76 -13.42 10.91
N ALA A 232 -8.46 -14.29 11.64
CA ALA A 232 -8.68 -14.10 13.08
C ALA A 232 -7.36 -14.10 13.87
N GLU A 233 -6.50 -15.07 13.60
CA GLU A 233 -5.18 -15.18 14.23
C GLU A 233 -4.29 -13.97 13.88
N ARG A 234 -4.19 -13.64 12.59
CA ARG A 234 -3.31 -12.57 12.11
C ARG A 234 -3.69 -11.19 12.63
N TYR A 235 -4.98 -10.91 12.76
CA TYR A 235 -5.50 -9.59 13.09
C TYR A 235 -6.05 -9.46 14.51
N GLY A 236 -5.87 -10.49 15.35
CA GLY A 236 -6.34 -10.51 16.74
C GLY A 236 -7.85 -10.40 16.88
N LEU A 237 -8.61 -11.01 15.96
CA LEU A 237 -10.07 -10.98 15.94
C LEU A 237 -10.68 -12.29 16.44
N SER A 238 -11.96 -12.26 16.81
CA SER A 238 -12.75 -13.50 16.84
C SER A 238 -13.01 -14.02 15.42
N ILE A 239 -13.22 -15.33 15.28
CA ILE A 239 -13.57 -15.96 13.99
C ILE A 239 -14.83 -15.31 13.39
N ALA A 240 -15.82 -14.97 14.21
CA ALA A 240 -17.05 -14.32 13.76
C ALA A 240 -16.81 -12.88 13.26
N GLU A 241 -15.87 -12.14 13.85
CA GLU A 241 -15.47 -10.82 13.35
C GLU A 241 -14.67 -10.94 12.05
N ALA A 242 -13.72 -11.88 11.96
CA ALA A 242 -12.95 -12.13 10.76
C ALA A 242 -13.85 -12.50 9.57
N ARG A 243 -14.81 -13.41 9.79
CA ARG A 243 -15.82 -13.81 8.80
C ARG A 243 -16.69 -12.64 8.34
N ARG A 244 -17.17 -11.81 9.29
CA ARG A 244 -17.97 -10.62 8.93
C ARG A 244 -17.14 -9.61 8.16
N GLY A 245 -15.91 -9.35 8.59
CA GLY A 245 -14.98 -8.44 7.94
C GLY A 245 -14.65 -8.88 6.52
N SER A 246 -14.35 -10.17 6.30
CA SER A 246 -14.07 -10.70 4.97
C SER A 246 -15.28 -10.59 4.05
N GLN A 247 -16.50 -10.88 4.52
CA GLN A 247 -17.72 -10.68 3.73
C GLN A 247 -17.94 -9.21 3.37
N THR A 248 -17.72 -8.28 4.31
CA THR A 248 -17.80 -6.85 4.02
C THR A 248 -16.78 -6.44 2.96
N VAL A 249 -15.53 -6.89 3.08
CA VAL A 249 -14.50 -6.63 2.07
C VAL A 249 -14.91 -7.19 0.71
N MET A 250 -15.44 -8.41 0.64
CA MET A 250 -15.91 -8.99 -0.63
C MET A 250 -17.03 -8.16 -1.27
N ASN A 251 -17.96 -7.61 -0.49
CA ASN A 251 -19.00 -6.71 -1.01
C ASN A 251 -18.38 -5.45 -1.64
N TRP A 252 -17.37 -4.87 -0.98
CA TRP A 252 -16.65 -3.71 -1.50
C TRP A 252 -15.89 -4.05 -2.78
N LEU A 253 -15.14 -5.16 -2.79
CA LEU A 253 -14.40 -5.60 -3.97
C LEU A 253 -15.33 -5.79 -5.17
N ILE A 254 -16.50 -6.43 -4.98
CA ILE A 254 -17.50 -6.58 -6.04
C ILE A 254 -18.01 -5.21 -6.53
N TYR A 255 -18.32 -4.29 -5.62
CA TYR A 255 -18.83 -2.97 -5.96
C TYR A 255 -17.82 -2.12 -6.75
N PHE A 256 -16.54 -2.19 -6.39
CA PHE A 256 -15.46 -1.46 -7.06
C PHE A 256 -14.82 -2.23 -8.24
N GLY A 257 -15.28 -3.44 -8.55
CA GLY A 257 -14.92 -4.17 -9.78
C GLY A 257 -13.68 -5.09 -9.71
N PHE A 258 -13.42 -5.70 -8.55
CA PHE A 258 -12.30 -6.65 -8.30
C PHE A 258 -12.73 -8.14 -8.19
#